data_AF-A0A9D6I6M6-F1
#
_entry.id   AF-A0A9D6I6M6-F1
#
_cell.length_a   1.000
_cell.length_b   1.000
_cell.length_c   1.000
_cell.angle_alpha   90.00
_cell.angle_beta   90.00
_cell.angle_gamma   90.00
#
_symmetry.space_group_name_H-M   'P 1'
#
loop_
_entity.id
_entity.type
_entity.pdbx_description
1 polymer ?
#
loop_
_entity_poly.entity_id
_entity_poly.type
_entity_poly.pdbx_seq_one_letter_code
_entity_poly.pdbx_strand_id
1 'polypeptide(L)'
;MVTYAASARQEGAELFVRPPEEGTREADRRSVVLRLRPERLLAAPQLLESLRHELLHIADMLDPCFAYEPWLPSADAGPAHRELLKSRYRVLWDASIDGRLSRLGWAPAGVRVERLAEFRRAFPMLGEGVEEAFERFFGAPTLRHAELVAFAVDPEGMADRSSGGRLPGGSCPLCRFSTHAFEPEPHRLPSAVRERIRSDFPEWDPATGLCRQCADLYRARSAPTLPRGSPAGTRSPWSGGLSRAG
;
A
#
# COMPACT_ATOMS: atom_id res chain seq x y z
N MET A 1 2.48 13.82 -27.55
CA MET A 1 3.23 12.83 -28.37
C MET A 1 2.56 11.47 -28.23
N VAL A 2 2.47 10.67 -29.28
CA VAL A 2 1.96 9.28 -29.20
C VAL A 2 3.10 8.33 -29.48
N THR A 3 3.25 7.28 -28.68
CA THR A 3 4.31 6.27 -28.81
C THR A 3 3.75 4.85 -28.64
N TYR A 4 4.52 3.88 -29.10
CA TYR A 4 4.18 2.46 -29.05
C TYR A 4 4.22 1.89 -27.63
N ALA A 5 3.24 1.06 -27.29
CA ALA A 5 3.23 0.18 -26.13
C ALA A 5 3.35 -1.29 -26.58
N ALA A 6 4.24 -2.07 -25.96
CA ALA A 6 4.42 -3.49 -26.32
C ALA A 6 3.37 -4.42 -25.69
N SER A 7 2.67 -3.94 -24.65
CA SER A 7 1.62 -4.71 -23.97
C SER A 7 0.56 -3.79 -23.38
N ALA A 8 -0.59 -4.35 -23.02
CA ALA A 8 -1.69 -3.60 -22.38
C ALA A 8 -1.26 -2.93 -21.07
N ARG A 9 -0.30 -3.50 -20.31
CA ARG A 9 0.22 -2.91 -19.06
C ARG A 9 1.10 -1.68 -19.28
N GLN A 10 1.52 -1.43 -20.52
CA GLN A 10 2.34 -0.29 -20.89
C GLN A 10 1.51 0.79 -21.61
N GLU A 11 0.22 0.55 -21.87
CA GLU A 11 -0.69 1.59 -22.35
C GLU A 11 -0.96 2.59 -21.22
N GLY A 12 -1.12 3.87 -21.55
CA GLY A 12 -1.42 4.92 -20.57
C GLY A 12 -0.98 6.32 -21.01
N ALA A 13 -1.20 7.32 -20.17
CA ALA A 13 -0.66 8.67 -20.34
C ALA A 13 0.39 9.02 -19.28
N GLU A 14 1.38 9.81 -19.69
CA GLU A 14 2.43 10.31 -18.79
C GLU A 14 2.65 11.80 -19.03
N LEU A 15 2.73 12.57 -17.94
CA LEU A 15 3.06 13.99 -17.94
C LEU A 15 4.56 14.16 -17.71
N PHE A 16 5.25 14.72 -18.69
CA PHE A 16 6.65 15.10 -18.58
C PHE A 16 6.77 16.60 -18.31
N VAL A 17 7.58 16.96 -17.31
CA VAL A 17 7.90 18.36 -16.99
C VAL A 17 9.40 18.55 -17.14
N ARG A 18 9.80 19.34 -18.12
CA ARG A 18 11.21 19.69 -18.34
C ARG A 18 11.70 20.65 -17.26
N PRO A 19 12.99 20.60 -16.86
CA PRO A 19 13.57 21.61 -15.98
C PRO A 19 13.44 23.02 -16.59
N PRO A 20 13.43 24.08 -15.77
CA PRO A 20 13.32 25.44 -16.27
C PRO A 20 14.61 25.82 -17.01
N GLU A 21 14.48 26.23 -18.27
CA GLU A 21 15.56 26.79 -19.08
C GLU A 21 15.29 28.27 -19.33
N GLU A 22 16.34 29.09 -19.40
CA GLU A 22 16.24 30.54 -19.55
C GLU A 22 15.42 30.90 -20.80
N GLY A 23 14.33 31.65 -20.61
CA GLY A 23 13.41 32.05 -21.69
C GLY A 23 12.30 31.05 -22.05
N THR A 24 12.23 29.86 -21.42
CA THR A 24 11.09 28.93 -21.64
C THR A 24 9.89 29.27 -20.74
N ARG A 25 8.69 29.31 -21.33
CA ARG A 25 7.45 29.49 -20.57
C ARG A 25 7.06 28.18 -19.89
N GLU A 26 6.37 28.28 -18.76
CA GLU A 26 5.90 27.12 -17.98
C GLU A 26 5.05 26.13 -18.81
N ALA A 27 4.18 26.65 -19.69
CA ALA A 27 3.37 25.82 -20.57
C ALA A 27 4.21 24.99 -21.55
N ASP A 28 5.32 25.55 -22.04
CA ASP A 28 6.19 24.89 -23.02
C ASP A 28 7.07 23.80 -22.37
N ARG A 29 7.17 23.79 -21.04
CA ARG A 29 7.92 22.80 -20.28
C ARG A 29 7.16 21.49 -20.08
N ARG A 30 5.85 21.49 -20.32
CA ARG A 30 4.97 20.34 -20.04
C ARG A 30 4.60 19.62 -21.33
N SER A 31 4.77 18.31 -21.36
CA SER A 31 4.35 17.49 -22.51
C SER A 31 3.67 16.21 -22.05
N VAL A 32 2.62 15.82 -22.77
CA VAL A 32 1.88 14.58 -22.52
C VAL A 32 2.31 13.53 -23.55
N VAL A 33 2.64 12.35 -23.06
CA VAL A 33 2.98 11.18 -23.88
C VAL A 33 1.90 10.13 -23.70
N LEU A 34 1.25 9.75 -24.80
CA LEU A 34 0.28 8.67 -24.85
C LEU A 34 0.97 7.41 -25.37
N ARG A 35 0.93 6.34 -24.60
CA ARG A 35 1.42 5.02 -24.98
C ARG A 35 0.24 4.15 -25.38
N LEU A 36 0.24 3.68 -26.64
CA LEU A 36 -0.87 2.90 -27.19
C LEU A 36 -0.35 1.70 -27.97
N ARG A 37 -1.11 0.61 -27.93
CA ARG A 37 -0.94 -0.50 -28.87
C ARG A 37 -1.62 -0.15 -30.21
N PRO A 38 -1.03 -0.52 -31.36
CA PRO A 38 -1.63 -0.25 -32.67
C PRO A 38 -3.06 -0.82 -32.80
N GLU A 39 -3.32 -2.00 -32.23
CA GLU A 39 -4.64 -2.64 -32.28
C GLU A 39 -5.72 -1.82 -31.58
N ARG A 40 -5.34 -1.00 -30.59
CA ARG A 40 -6.28 -0.10 -29.90
C ARG A 40 -6.86 0.95 -30.83
N LEU A 41 -6.12 1.36 -31.87
CA LEU A 41 -6.59 2.33 -32.87
C LEU A 41 -7.75 1.78 -33.71
N LEU A 42 -7.87 0.45 -33.81
CA LEU A 42 -8.97 -0.21 -34.50
C LEU A 42 -10.22 -0.35 -33.61
N ALA A 43 -10.08 -0.14 -32.31
CA ALA A 43 -11.12 -0.31 -31.29
C ALA A 43 -11.53 1.07 -30.72
N ALA A 44 -12.10 1.92 -31.58
CA ALA A 44 -12.36 3.33 -31.27
C ALA A 44 -13.15 3.58 -29.96
N PRO A 45 -14.20 2.82 -29.62
CA PRO A 45 -14.89 3.01 -28.33
C PRO A 45 -13.98 2.79 -27.13
N GLN A 46 -13.22 1.69 -27.13
CA GLN A 46 -12.30 1.36 -26.05
C GLN A 46 -11.12 2.33 -25.98
N LEU A 47 -10.65 2.82 -27.15
CA LEU A 47 -9.64 3.88 -27.20
C LEU A 47 -10.15 5.15 -26.53
N LEU A 48 -11.37 5.60 -26.85
CA LEU A 48 -11.95 6.80 -26.25
C LEU A 48 -12.17 6.64 -24.75
N GLU A 49 -12.63 5.49 -24.29
CA GLU A 49 -12.75 5.16 -22.86
C GLU A 49 -11.40 5.30 -22.16
N SER A 50 -10.35 4.65 -22.68
CA SER A 50 -9.00 4.74 -22.11
C SER A 50 -8.47 6.18 -22.16
N LEU A 51 -8.60 6.88 -23.28
CA LEU A 51 -8.09 8.26 -23.40
C LEU A 51 -8.79 9.21 -22.43
N ARG A 52 -10.11 9.09 -22.24
CA ARG A 52 -10.83 9.92 -21.28
C ARG A 52 -10.35 9.69 -19.85
N HIS A 53 -10.14 8.43 -19.47
CA HIS A 53 -9.63 8.06 -18.15
C HIS A 53 -8.21 8.63 -17.93
N GLU A 54 -7.29 8.34 -18.84
CA GLU A 54 -5.90 8.77 -18.74
C GLU A 54 -5.75 10.29 -18.79
N LEU A 55 -6.48 10.98 -19.67
CA LEU A 55 -6.41 12.43 -19.78
C LEU A 55 -7.03 13.15 -18.57
N LEU A 56 -7.99 12.54 -17.86
CA LEU A 56 -8.49 13.10 -16.60
C LEU A 56 -7.45 13.01 -15.48
N HIS A 57 -6.63 11.95 -15.41
CA HIS A 57 -5.49 11.93 -14.49
C HIS A 57 -4.52 13.09 -14.79
N ILE A 58 -4.21 13.32 -16.06
CA ILE A 58 -3.35 14.44 -16.47
C ILE A 58 -4.02 15.78 -16.13
N ALA A 59 -5.33 15.91 -16.34
CA ALA A 59 -6.06 17.13 -15.99
C ALA A 59 -5.96 17.42 -14.49
N ASP A 60 -6.12 16.41 -13.64
CA ASP A 60 -5.90 16.54 -12.19
C ASP A 60 -4.47 16.98 -11.86
N MET A 61 -3.45 16.37 -12.50
CA MET A 61 -2.05 16.77 -12.29
C MET A 61 -1.77 18.23 -12.67
N LEU A 62 -2.55 18.79 -13.59
CA LEU A 62 -2.40 20.16 -14.07
C LEU A 62 -3.30 21.16 -13.34
N ASP A 63 -4.33 20.70 -12.61
CA ASP A 63 -5.28 21.53 -11.88
C ASP A 63 -4.69 22.02 -10.55
N PRO A 64 -4.50 23.35 -10.35
CA PRO A 64 -4.05 23.90 -9.08
C PRO A 64 -4.97 23.56 -7.90
N CYS A 65 -6.27 23.37 -8.13
CA CYS A 65 -7.23 22.99 -7.08
C CYS A 65 -7.03 21.54 -6.60
N PHE A 66 -6.57 20.65 -7.48
CA PHE A 66 -6.23 19.28 -7.13
C PHE A 66 -4.90 19.24 -6.34
N ALA A 67 -3.98 20.16 -6.63
CA ALA A 67 -2.70 20.31 -5.92
C ALA A 67 -1.85 19.03 -5.91
N TYR A 68 -1.64 18.44 -7.09
CA TYR A 68 -0.84 17.23 -7.27
C TYR A 68 0.60 17.41 -6.78
N GLU A 69 1.09 16.44 -6.01
CA GLU A 69 2.51 16.30 -5.68
C GLU A 69 3.03 14.94 -6.19
N PRO A 70 4.19 14.89 -6.86
CA PRO A 70 4.69 13.66 -7.47
C PRO A 70 5.30 12.68 -6.45
N TRP A 71 5.52 13.12 -5.21
CA TRP A 71 6.01 12.28 -4.13
C TRP A 71 4.87 11.91 -3.18
N LEU A 72 4.70 10.62 -2.94
CA LEU A 72 3.92 10.14 -1.81
C LEU A 72 4.79 10.22 -0.54
N PRO A 73 4.18 10.43 0.65
CA PRO A 73 4.91 10.45 1.91
C PRO A 73 5.82 9.23 2.03
N SER A 74 7.10 9.48 2.25
CA SER A 74 8.06 8.42 2.54
C SER A 74 7.79 7.94 3.96
N ALA A 75 7.06 6.83 4.12
CA ALA A 75 7.06 6.17 5.42
C ALA A 75 8.40 5.46 5.58
N ASP A 76 9.02 5.58 6.76
CA ASP A 76 10.24 4.87 7.15
C ASP A 76 10.10 3.32 7.15
N ALA A 77 8.95 2.80 6.70
CA ALA A 77 8.53 1.40 6.71
C ALA A 77 9.01 0.56 5.51
N GLY A 78 9.94 1.07 4.70
CA GLY A 78 10.63 0.31 3.65
C GLY A 78 9.84 0.06 2.36
N PRO A 79 10.41 -0.72 1.39
CA PRO A 79 9.89 -0.80 0.02
C PRO A 79 8.47 -1.38 -0.10
N ALA A 80 8.12 -2.38 0.70
CA ALA A 80 6.80 -3.03 0.64
C ALA A 80 5.67 -2.08 1.08
N HIS A 81 5.91 -1.23 2.09
CA HIS A 81 4.95 -0.22 2.50
C HIS A 81 4.74 0.83 1.40
N ARG A 82 5.82 1.26 0.74
CA ARG A 82 5.73 2.20 -0.38
C ARG A 82 4.90 1.65 -1.54
N GLU A 83 5.08 0.38 -1.90
CA GLU A 83 4.27 -0.23 -2.97
C GLU A 83 2.79 -0.41 -2.56
N LEU A 84 2.52 -0.72 -1.29
CA LEU A 84 1.15 -0.73 -0.77
C LEU A 84 0.50 0.66 -0.84
N LEU A 85 1.21 1.71 -0.41
CA LEU A 85 0.72 3.08 -0.44
C LEU A 85 0.42 3.53 -1.87
N LYS A 86 1.32 3.27 -2.82
CA LYS A 86 1.10 3.53 -4.26
C LYS A 86 -0.13 2.80 -4.78
N SER A 87 -0.28 1.52 -4.44
CA SER A 87 -1.42 0.71 -4.86
C SER A 87 -2.74 1.28 -4.35
N ARG A 88 -2.83 1.62 -3.05
CA ARG A 88 -4.01 2.24 -2.45
C ARG A 88 -4.33 3.60 -3.07
N TYR A 89 -3.31 4.46 -3.21
CA TYR A 89 -3.47 5.77 -3.82
C TYR A 89 -4.04 5.65 -5.24
N ARG A 90 -3.49 4.74 -6.07
CA ARG A 90 -3.99 4.48 -7.41
C ARG A 90 -5.47 4.10 -7.40
N VAL A 91 -5.86 3.15 -6.55
CA VAL A 91 -7.26 2.71 -6.46
C VAL A 91 -8.21 3.85 -6.10
N LEU A 92 -7.80 4.74 -5.20
CA LEU A 92 -8.60 5.93 -4.84
C LEU A 92 -8.72 6.90 -6.02
N TRP A 93 -7.62 7.16 -6.71
CA TRP A 93 -7.60 8.08 -7.85
C TRP A 93 -8.44 7.53 -9.01
N ASP A 94 -8.24 6.27 -9.40
CA ASP A 94 -9.00 5.60 -10.46
C ASP A 94 -10.51 5.62 -10.15
N ALA A 95 -10.90 5.35 -8.90
CA ALA A 95 -12.29 5.41 -8.47
C ALA A 95 -12.89 6.82 -8.64
N SER A 96 -12.13 7.88 -8.32
CA SER A 96 -12.59 9.26 -8.50
C SER A 96 -12.71 9.68 -9.97
N ILE A 97 -11.84 9.15 -10.83
CA ILE A 97 -11.84 9.40 -12.28
C ILE A 97 -13.06 8.73 -12.90
N ASP A 98 -13.23 7.43 -12.64
CA ASP A 98 -14.36 6.65 -13.16
C ASP A 98 -15.70 7.14 -12.60
N GLY A 99 -15.72 7.66 -11.37
CA GLY A 99 -16.87 8.35 -10.79
C GLY A 99 -17.28 9.59 -11.59
N ARG A 100 -16.31 10.46 -11.94
CA ARG A 100 -16.54 11.63 -12.81
C ARG A 100 -17.00 11.23 -14.20
N LEU A 101 -16.35 10.24 -14.81
CA LEU A 101 -16.75 9.73 -16.13
C LEU A 101 -18.17 9.13 -16.11
N SER A 102 -18.55 8.45 -15.02
CA SER A 102 -19.89 7.89 -14.85
C SER A 102 -20.95 8.98 -14.82
N ARG A 103 -20.70 10.09 -14.09
CA ARG A 103 -21.62 11.24 -14.07
C ARG A 103 -21.76 11.94 -15.42
N LEU A 104 -20.72 11.91 -16.24
CA LEU A 104 -20.75 12.44 -17.61
C LEU A 104 -21.37 11.46 -18.63
N GLY A 105 -21.74 10.24 -18.21
CA GLY A 105 -22.26 9.20 -19.10
C GLY A 105 -21.21 8.64 -20.06
N TRP A 106 -19.92 8.77 -19.72
CA TRP A 106 -18.80 8.33 -20.56
C TRP A 106 -18.10 7.06 -20.08
N ALA A 107 -18.44 6.60 -18.88
CA ALA A 107 -17.86 5.38 -18.35
C ALA A 107 -18.59 4.13 -18.87
N PRO A 108 -17.89 3.00 -19.01
CA PRO A 108 -18.50 1.72 -19.37
C PRO A 108 -19.56 1.26 -18.36
N ALA A 109 -20.51 0.46 -18.84
CA ALA A 109 -21.47 -0.21 -17.96
C ALA A 109 -20.74 -1.13 -16.97
N GLY A 110 -21.07 -1.02 -15.68
CA GLY A 110 -20.49 -1.86 -14.63
C GLY A 110 -19.20 -1.32 -14.00
N VAL A 111 -18.64 -0.20 -14.47
CA VAL A 111 -17.40 0.38 -13.91
C VAL A 111 -17.45 0.57 -12.39
N ARG A 112 -18.61 0.97 -11.84
CA ARG A 112 -18.80 1.14 -10.39
C ARG A 112 -18.58 -0.18 -9.65
N VAL A 113 -19.11 -1.28 -10.18
CA VAL A 113 -18.99 -2.61 -9.56
C VAL A 113 -17.53 -3.07 -9.61
N GLU A 114 -16.85 -2.87 -10.73
CA GLU A 114 -15.44 -3.20 -10.89
C GLU A 114 -14.54 -2.40 -9.93
N ARG A 115 -14.77 -1.09 -9.80
CA ARG A 115 -14.01 -0.23 -8.90
C ARG A 115 -14.30 -0.52 -7.44
N LEU A 116 -15.54 -0.79 -7.07
CA LEU A 116 -15.86 -1.22 -5.71
C LEU A 116 -15.18 -2.56 -5.37
N ALA A 117 -15.09 -3.49 -6.31
CA ALA A 117 -14.38 -4.75 -6.10
C ALA A 117 -12.87 -4.56 -5.93
N GLU A 118 -12.25 -3.65 -6.68
CA GLU A 118 -10.84 -3.29 -6.49
C GLU A 118 -10.60 -2.55 -5.17
N PHE A 119 -11.48 -1.61 -4.82
CA PHE A 119 -11.45 -0.89 -3.56
C PHE A 119 -11.51 -1.84 -2.37
N ARG A 120 -12.43 -2.81 -2.37
CA ARG A 120 -12.50 -3.86 -1.35
C ARG A 120 -11.21 -4.64 -1.19
N ARG A 121 -10.51 -4.96 -2.29
CA ARG A 121 -9.22 -5.66 -2.25
C ARG A 121 -8.10 -4.79 -1.70
N ALA A 122 -8.10 -3.49 -1.98
CA ALA A 122 -7.10 -2.55 -1.50
C ALA A 122 -7.29 -2.15 -0.03
N PHE A 123 -8.53 -2.17 0.44
CA PHE A 123 -8.95 -1.73 1.77
C PHE A 123 -9.73 -2.78 2.56
N PRO A 124 -9.19 -4.01 2.77
CA PRO A 124 -9.90 -5.06 3.49
C PRO A 124 -10.16 -4.71 4.96
N MET A 125 -9.39 -3.78 5.54
CA MET A 125 -9.54 -3.34 6.93
C MET A 125 -10.84 -2.57 7.20
N LEU A 126 -11.50 -2.04 6.17
CA LEU A 126 -12.71 -1.23 6.34
C LEU A 126 -13.96 -2.06 6.66
N GLY A 127 -13.92 -3.37 6.40
CA GLY A 127 -15.05 -4.28 6.66
C GLY A 127 -16.35 -3.77 6.05
N GLU A 128 -17.40 -3.67 6.87
CA GLU A 128 -18.73 -3.22 6.46
C GLU A 128 -18.76 -1.75 5.99
N GLY A 129 -17.83 -0.91 6.45
CA GLY A 129 -17.76 0.51 6.06
C GLY A 129 -17.16 0.76 4.67
N VAL A 130 -16.78 -0.29 3.94
CA VAL A 130 -16.06 -0.17 2.67
C VAL A 130 -16.89 0.48 1.56
N GLU A 131 -18.20 0.24 1.50
CA GLU A 131 -19.06 0.83 0.46
C GLU A 131 -19.25 2.34 0.68
N GLU A 132 -19.50 2.74 1.92
CA GLU A 132 -19.62 4.16 2.29
C GLU A 132 -18.30 4.90 2.02
N ALA A 133 -17.18 4.31 2.42
CA ALA A 133 -15.86 4.86 2.12
C ALA A 133 -15.61 4.98 0.62
N PHE A 134 -16.00 3.97 -0.17
CA PHE A 134 -15.89 4.01 -1.63
C PHE A 134 -16.70 5.16 -2.25
N GLU A 135 -17.94 5.37 -1.80
CA GLU A 135 -18.81 6.43 -2.32
C GLU A 135 -18.25 7.84 -2.07
N ARG A 136 -17.47 8.04 -1.00
CA ARG A 136 -16.76 9.32 -0.77
C ARG A 136 -15.77 9.67 -1.89
N PHE A 137 -15.22 8.66 -2.58
CA PHE A 137 -14.28 8.89 -3.69
C PHE A 137 -14.98 8.82 -5.05
N PHE A 138 -15.82 7.81 -5.27
CA PHE A 138 -16.53 7.62 -6.54
C PHE A 138 -17.59 8.71 -6.77
N GLY A 139 -18.31 9.10 -5.72
CA GLY A 139 -19.37 10.11 -5.78
C GLY A 139 -18.86 11.56 -5.80
N ALA A 140 -17.61 11.82 -5.38
CA ALA A 140 -17.10 13.16 -5.24
C ALA A 140 -16.90 13.87 -6.59
N PRO A 141 -17.43 15.10 -6.78
CA PRO A 141 -17.25 15.87 -8.01
C PRO A 141 -15.81 16.37 -8.17
N THR A 142 -15.18 16.74 -7.06
CA THR A 142 -13.80 17.21 -6.96
C THR A 142 -13.17 16.59 -5.71
N LEU A 143 -11.88 16.27 -5.80
CA LEU A 143 -11.06 15.82 -4.68
C LEU A 143 -9.71 16.53 -4.78
N ARG A 144 -9.02 16.66 -3.66
CA ARG A 144 -7.64 17.13 -3.61
C ARG A 144 -6.70 15.94 -3.48
N HIS A 145 -5.51 16.11 -4.01
CA HIS A 145 -4.41 15.16 -3.86
C HIS A 145 -4.19 14.75 -2.39
N ALA A 146 -4.18 15.73 -1.48
CA ALA A 146 -3.98 15.50 -0.06
C ALA A 146 -5.04 14.58 0.58
N GLU A 147 -6.30 14.62 0.09
CA GLU A 147 -7.38 13.77 0.60
C GLU A 147 -7.18 12.30 0.20
N LEU A 148 -6.76 12.07 -1.05
CA LEU A 148 -6.40 10.74 -1.54
C LEU A 148 -5.20 10.17 -0.76
N VAL A 149 -4.17 10.99 -0.56
CA VAL A 149 -2.97 10.59 0.20
C VAL A 149 -3.30 10.28 1.65
N ALA A 150 -4.06 11.15 2.32
CA ALA A 150 -4.43 10.96 3.72
C ALA A 150 -5.18 9.63 3.93
N PHE A 151 -6.15 9.33 3.06
CA PHE A 151 -6.87 8.07 3.13
C PHE A 151 -6.01 6.86 2.78
N ALA A 152 -5.09 6.97 1.81
CA ALA A 152 -4.18 5.89 1.46
C ALA A 152 -3.23 5.52 2.62
N VAL A 153 -2.79 6.53 3.38
CA VAL A 153 -1.91 6.40 4.55
C VAL A 153 -2.66 5.81 5.75
N ASP A 154 -3.83 6.36 6.08
CA ASP A 154 -4.63 5.93 7.24
C ASP A 154 -6.12 5.74 6.87
N PRO A 155 -6.47 4.59 6.26
CA PRO A 155 -7.85 4.29 5.89
C PRO A 155 -8.77 4.12 7.12
N GLU A 156 -8.24 3.56 8.21
CA GLU A 156 -9.01 3.24 9.42
C GLU A 156 -9.27 4.48 10.29
N GLY A 157 -8.34 5.44 10.33
CA GLY A 157 -8.56 6.70 11.03
C GLY A 157 -9.58 7.62 10.36
N MET A 158 -9.76 7.46 9.04
CA MET A 158 -10.68 8.26 8.22
C MET A 158 -12.05 7.60 7.98
N ALA A 159 -12.16 6.30 8.21
CA ALA A 159 -13.44 5.58 8.28
C ALA A 159 -13.90 5.57 9.74
N ASP A 160 -15.08 6.11 10.00
CA ASP A 160 -15.59 6.41 11.33
C ASP A 160 -15.33 5.30 12.38
N ARG A 161 -14.81 5.67 13.56
CA ARG A 161 -14.31 4.75 14.62
C ARG A 161 -15.42 4.05 15.40
N SER A 162 -16.57 3.85 14.78
CA SER A 162 -17.80 3.35 15.43
C SER A 162 -17.77 1.85 15.78
N SER A 163 -16.73 1.12 15.36
CA SER A 163 -16.54 -0.30 15.66
C SER A 163 -15.43 -0.51 16.70
N GLY A 164 -15.80 -0.52 17.98
CA GLY A 164 -14.90 -0.83 19.08
C GLY A 164 -14.30 -2.23 18.96
N GLY A 165 -13.03 -2.29 18.56
CA GLY A 165 -12.20 -3.50 18.45
C GLY A 165 -11.59 -3.67 17.05
N ARG A 166 -10.25 -3.80 16.95
CA ARG A 166 -9.59 -4.01 15.65
C ARG A 166 -10.09 -5.32 15.03
N LEU A 167 -10.76 -5.21 13.89
CA LEU A 167 -11.21 -6.35 13.12
C LEU A 167 -10.01 -7.09 12.48
N PRO A 168 -10.08 -8.41 12.28
CA PRO A 168 -9.10 -9.14 11.47
C PRO A 168 -8.96 -8.48 10.09
N GLY A 169 -7.76 -8.01 9.75
CA GLY A 169 -7.48 -7.24 8.53
C GLY A 169 -6.98 -5.81 8.79
N GLY A 170 -7.14 -5.31 10.03
CA GLY A 170 -6.62 -4.01 10.47
C GLY A 170 -5.11 -3.87 10.39
N SER A 171 -4.62 -2.63 10.37
CA SER A 171 -3.19 -2.32 10.33
C SER A 171 -2.54 -2.50 11.71
N CYS A 172 -1.38 -3.17 11.72
CA CYS A 172 -0.56 -3.27 12.93
C CYS A 172 0.07 -1.90 13.25
N PRO A 173 0.00 -1.38 14.49
CA PRO A 173 0.58 -0.08 14.83
C PRO A 173 2.11 -0.03 14.72
N LEU A 174 2.79 -1.19 14.81
CA LEU A 174 4.25 -1.28 14.72
C LEU A 174 4.73 -1.31 13.26
N CYS A 175 4.23 -2.26 12.46
CA CYS A 175 4.71 -2.45 11.09
C CYS A 175 3.80 -1.84 10.01
N ARG A 176 2.62 -1.34 10.39
CA ARG A 176 1.60 -0.76 9.51
C ARG A 176 1.08 -1.67 8.40
N PHE A 177 1.41 -2.96 8.44
CA PHE A 177 0.82 -3.96 7.54
C PHE A 177 -0.54 -4.40 8.06
N SER A 178 -1.48 -4.59 7.12
CA SER A 178 -2.74 -5.29 7.39
C SER A 178 -2.45 -6.71 7.88
N THR A 179 -3.08 -7.10 8.98
CA THR A 179 -2.93 -8.44 9.52
C THR A 179 -4.28 -9.01 9.94
N HIS A 180 -4.52 -10.27 9.62
CA HIS A 180 -5.62 -11.05 10.19
C HIS A 180 -5.21 -11.77 11.48
N ALA A 181 -3.94 -11.67 11.86
CA ALA A 181 -3.34 -12.41 12.98
C ALA A 181 -2.70 -11.44 13.98
N PHE A 182 -3.56 -10.72 14.72
CA PHE A 182 -3.13 -9.94 15.88
C PHE A 182 -2.70 -10.88 17.03
N GLU A 183 -1.75 -10.41 17.83
CA GLU A 183 -1.36 -11.09 19.07
C GLU A 183 -2.56 -11.12 20.03
N PRO A 184 -3.03 -12.30 20.45
CA PRO A 184 -4.25 -12.43 21.26
C PRO A 184 -4.12 -11.80 22.65
N GLU A 185 -2.91 -11.79 23.24
CA GLU A 185 -2.69 -11.27 24.58
C GLU A 185 -1.50 -10.28 24.64
N PRO A 186 -1.60 -9.08 24.01
CA PRO A 186 -0.51 -8.11 23.98
C PRO A 186 -0.11 -7.63 25.37
N HIS A 187 -1.06 -7.58 26.29
CA HIS A 187 -0.87 -7.20 27.69
C HIS A 187 -0.05 -8.25 28.47
N ARG A 188 0.01 -9.51 28.00
CA ARG A 188 0.80 -10.59 28.59
C ARG A 188 2.20 -10.74 27.99
N LEU A 189 2.58 -9.87 27.06
CA LEU A 189 3.97 -9.83 26.59
C LEU A 189 4.93 -9.54 27.76
N PRO A 190 6.12 -10.17 27.80
CA PRO A 190 7.13 -9.90 28.83
C PRO A 190 7.42 -8.39 28.97
N SER A 191 7.69 -7.91 30.20
CA SER A 191 7.98 -6.49 30.45
C SER A 191 9.12 -5.97 29.57
N ALA A 192 10.22 -6.71 29.46
CA ALA A 192 11.36 -6.37 28.61
C ALA A 192 10.99 -6.19 27.13
N VAL A 193 10.04 -7.00 26.62
CA VAL A 193 9.52 -6.88 25.25
C VAL A 193 8.69 -5.61 25.11
N ARG A 194 7.78 -5.35 26.06
CA ARG A 194 6.91 -4.15 26.03
C ARG A 194 7.70 -2.85 26.15
N GLU A 195 8.70 -2.81 27.02
CA GLU A 195 9.60 -1.66 27.18
C GLU A 195 10.38 -1.37 25.90
N ARG A 196 10.86 -2.41 25.23
CA ARG A 196 11.58 -2.25 23.97
C ARG A 196 10.67 -1.76 22.84
N ILE A 197 9.44 -2.27 22.77
CA ILE A 197 8.45 -1.75 21.80
C ILE A 197 8.14 -0.28 22.10
N ARG A 198 7.94 0.12 23.35
CA ARG A 198 7.71 1.54 23.70
C ARG A 198 8.91 2.44 23.42
N SER A 199 10.13 1.91 23.54
CA SER A 199 11.34 2.65 23.15
C SER A 199 11.36 2.96 21.66
N ASP A 200 10.94 2.01 20.82
CA ASP A 200 10.91 2.17 19.36
C ASP A 200 9.63 2.90 18.89
N PHE A 201 8.53 2.78 19.64
CA PHE A 201 7.21 3.34 19.35
C PHE A 201 6.59 3.94 20.64
N PRO A 202 6.90 5.20 20.99
CA PRO A 202 6.46 5.82 22.25
C PRO A 202 4.95 5.90 22.45
N GLU A 203 4.19 5.99 21.36
CA GLU A 203 2.73 6.07 21.36
C GLU A 203 2.04 4.69 21.48
N TRP A 204 2.81 3.61 21.47
CA TRP A 204 2.24 2.26 21.49
C TRP A 204 1.82 1.84 22.90
N ASP A 205 0.58 1.36 23.02
CA ASP A 205 0.01 0.77 24.23
C ASP A 205 -0.50 -0.66 23.95
N PRO A 206 -0.44 -1.62 24.89
CA PRO A 206 -0.96 -2.97 24.67
C PRO A 206 -2.44 -3.03 24.26
N ALA A 207 -3.27 -2.04 24.64
CA ALA A 207 -4.66 -1.96 24.16
C ALA A 207 -4.73 -1.64 22.65
N THR A 208 -3.71 -1.01 22.08
CA THR A 208 -3.59 -0.78 20.64
C THR A 208 -3.20 -2.04 19.87
N GLY A 209 -2.75 -3.12 20.53
CA GLY A 209 -2.41 -4.39 19.90
C GLY A 209 -1.19 -4.36 18.99
N LEU A 210 -0.82 -5.51 18.41
CA LEU A 210 0.23 -5.67 17.40
C LEU A 210 0.03 -6.99 16.64
N CYS A 211 0.58 -7.13 15.43
CA CYS A 211 0.55 -8.40 14.71
C CYS A 211 1.46 -9.44 15.37
N ARG A 212 1.13 -10.73 15.21
CA ARG A 212 1.95 -11.84 15.73
C ARG A 212 3.39 -11.78 15.25
N GLN A 213 3.62 -11.39 14.00
CA GLN A 213 4.98 -11.27 13.44
C GLN A 213 5.82 -10.21 14.17
N CYS A 214 5.22 -9.07 14.53
CA CYS A 214 5.91 -8.07 15.34
C CYS A 214 6.13 -8.57 16.75
N ALA A 215 5.15 -9.23 17.36
CA ALA A 215 5.31 -9.83 18.69
C ALA A 215 6.48 -10.83 18.71
N ASP A 216 6.55 -11.70 17.71
CA ASP A 216 7.62 -12.71 17.58
C ASP A 216 8.99 -12.08 17.32
N LEU A 217 9.06 -11.04 16.48
CA LEU A 217 10.29 -10.27 16.24
C LEU A 217 10.85 -9.69 17.54
N TYR A 218 10.01 -9.03 18.34
CA TYR A 218 10.46 -8.42 19.59
C TYR A 218 10.74 -9.45 20.68
N ARG A 219 10.00 -10.57 20.74
CA ARG A 219 10.33 -11.71 21.60
C ARG A 219 11.73 -12.23 21.29
N ALA A 220 12.04 -12.45 20.00
CA ALA A 220 13.35 -12.94 19.58
C ALA A 220 14.50 -11.96 19.90
N ARG A 221 14.27 -10.66 19.75
CA ARG A 221 15.25 -9.60 20.07
C ARG A 221 15.47 -9.37 21.56
N SER A 222 14.50 -9.78 22.38
CA SER A 222 14.53 -9.59 23.84
C SER A 222 14.86 -10.89 24.58
N ALA A 223 14.94 -12.01 23.86
CA ALA A 223 15.42 -13.26 24.43
C ALA A 223 16.89 -13.09 24.83
N PRO A 224 17.28 -13.45 26.07
CA PRO A 224 18.68 -13.48 26.44
C PRO A 224 19.40 -14.44 25.49
N THR A 225 20.48 -13.97 24.89
CA THR A 225 21.35 -14.80 24.06
C THR A 225 21.89 -15.91 24.95
N LEU A 226 21.31 -17.11 24.88
CA LEU A 226 21.91 -18.27 25.53
C LEU A 226 23.31 -18.44 24.93
N PRO A 227 24.38 -18.51 25.75
CA PRO A 227 25.70 -18.79 25.22
C PRO A 227 25.64 -20.13 24.48
N ARG A 228 26.11 -20.14 23.22
CA ARG A 228 26.35 -21.37 22.47
C ARG A 228 27.26 -22.24 23.31
N GLY A 229 26.71 -23.32 23.87
CA GLY A 229 27.50 -24.31 24.60
C GLY A 229 28.61 -24.82 23.68
N SER A 230 29.87 -24.58 24.06
CA SER A 230 31.00 -25.29 23.50
C SER A 230 30.76 -26.80 23.67
N PRO A 231 31.10 -27.63 22.67
CA PRO A 231 30.95 -29.07 22.80
C PRO A 231 31.94 -29.55 23.85
N ALA A 232 31.43 -29.89 25.04
CA ALA A 232 32.18 -30.62 26.04
C ALA A 232 32.52 -31.99 25.47
N GLY A 233 33.82 -32.26 25.33
CA GLY A 233 34.35 -33.52 24.85
C GLY A 233 33.85 -34.68 25.70
N THR A 234 33.17 -35.62 25.05
CA THR A 234 33.00 -36.98 25.56
C THR A 234 34.05 -37.88 24.93
N ARG A 235 34.83 -38.46 25.83
CA ARG A 235 35.96 -39.35 25.60
C ARG A 235 35.51 -40.62 24.87
N SER A 236 36.33 -41.00 23.90
CA SER A 236 36.33 -42.31 23.23
C SER A 236 36.68 -43.43 24.22
N PRO A 237 36.00 -44.60 24.20
CA PRO A 237 36.47 -45.79 24.88
C PRO A 237 36.77 -46.89 23.85
N TRP A 238 37.94 -46.83 23.20
CA TRP A 238 38.48 -47.99 22.47
C TRP A 238 39.98 -48.13 22.75
N SER A 239 40.28 -48.82 23.84
CA SER A 239 41.54 -49.46 24.19
C SER A 239 41.15 -50.50 25.24
N GLY A 240 41.30 -51.80 25.13
CA GLY A 240 42.01 -52.73 24.26
C GLY A 240 42.10 -54.02 25.11
N GLY A 241 41.98 -55.20 24.51
CA GLY A 241 42.07 -56.43 25.30
C GLY A 241 41.82 -57.70 24.52
N LEU A 242 42.82 -58.12 23.76
CA LEU A 242 42.98 -59.52 23.35
C LEU A 242 43.13 -60.42 24.58
N SER A 243 42.45 -61.57 24.59
CA SER A 243 42.92 -62.79 25.25
C SER A 243 42.32 -64.02 24.57
N ARG A 244 43.22 -64.93 24.20
CA ARG A 244 43.02 -66.26 23.60
C ARG A 244 42.71 -67.33 24.68
N ALA A 245 42.40 -68.53 24.17
CA ALA A 245 42.40 -69.87 24.77
C ALA A 245 41.05 -70.30 25.37
N GLY A 246 40.54 -71.51 25.12
CA GLY A 246 41.05 -72.66 24.35
C GLY A 246 39.89 -73.56 23.94
#